data_AF-A0A7V3X799-F1
#
_entry.id   AF-A0A7V3X799-F1
#
_cell.length_a   1.000
_cell.length_b   1.000
_cell.length_c   1.000
_cell.angle_alpha   90.00
_cell.angle_beta   90.00
_cell.angle_gamma   90.00
#
_symmetry.space_group_name_H-M   'P 1'
#
loop_
_entity.id
_entity.type
_entity.pdbx_description
1 polymer ?
#
loop_
_entity_poly.entity_id
_entity_poly.type
_entity_poly.pdbx_seq_one_letter_code
_entity_poly.pdbx_strand_id
1 'polypeptide(L)'
;MELMVDLDGTLFAFGKLGKYKVFATIFNYLLSHLSFLYLLRRPNKKLVAFLEKWKDQGGKIILVSSTNKQHYSLVKTLLSKSGIPCDEIILKEKPTTPLEFKLDTLFQVSPAIIIDDDRRLLKKYSLLFGGKIRKFSFFGPWVWEKSAS
;
A
#
# COMPACT_ATOMS: atom_id res chain seq x y z
N MET A 1 -15.06 -8.53 -4.25
CA MET A 1 -13.72 -9.05 -3.87
C MET A 1 -12.84 -7.86 -3.51
N GLU A 2 -12.17 -7.90 -2.36
CA GLU A 2 -11.38 -6.76 -1.86
C GLU A 2 -9.89 -7.00 -2.08
N LEU A 3 -9.21 -5.96 -2.54
CA LEU A 3 -7.77 -5.89 -2.67
C LEU A 3 -7.24 -4.80 -1.75
N MET A 4 -6.29 -5.16 -0.90
CA MET A 4 -5.50 -4.19 -0.15
C MET A 4 -4.21 -3.88 -0.89
N VAL A 5 -3.87 -2.60 -0.98
CA VAL A 5 -2.62 -2.13 -1.57
C VAL A 5 -1.95 -1.10 -0.67
N ASP A 6 -0.64 -1.25 -0.48
CA ASP A 6 0.17 -0.26 0.20
C ASP A 6 0.54 0.93 -0.72
N LEU A 7 0.85 2.08 -0.09
CA LEU A 7 1.18 3.31 -0.79
C LEU A 7 2.67 3.44 -1.11
N ASP A 8 3.50 3.37 -0.06
CA ASP A 8 4.89 3.85 -0.08
C ASP A 8 5.86 2.71 -0.29
N GLY A 9 6.58 2.70 -1.42
CA GLY A 9 7.41 1.55 -1.82
C GLY A 9 6.64 0.52 -2.65
N THR A 10 5.31 0.60 -2.62
CA THR A 10 4.40 -0.25 -3.39
C THR A 10 3.84 0.48 -4.61
N LEU A 11 2.86 1.37 -4.43
CA LEU A 11 2.26 2.16 -5.51
C LEU A 11 3.22 3.24 -6.01
N PHE A 12 3.91 3.89 -5.09
CA PHE A 12 4.89 4.91 -5.41
C PHE A 12 6.25 4.40 -4.97
N ALA A 13 6.98 3.84 -5.94
CA ALA A 13 8.33 3.34 -5.70
C ALA A 13 9.18 4.46 -5.08
N PHE A 14 9.88 4.11 -4.02
CA PHE A 14 11.10 4.79 -3.69
C PHE A 14 12.06 4.53 -4.85
N GLY A 15 12.84 5.51 -5.32
CA GLY A 15 13.85 5.26 -6.35
C GLY A 15 14.88 4.20 -5.91
N LYS A 16 16.03 4.08 -6.60
CA LYS A 16 17.10 3.12 -6.22
C LYS A 16 17.54 3.18 -4.74
N LEU A 17 17.24 4.27 -4.03
CA LEU A 17 17.53 4.53 -2.62
C LEU A 17 16.50 3.95 -1.62
N GLY A 18 15.40 3.36 -2.09
CA GLY A 18 14.30 2.84 -1.25
C GLY A 18 14.60 1.66 -0.31
N LYS A 19 15.83 1.17 -0.28
CA LYS A 19 16.21 0.00 0.54
C LYS A 19 16.47 0.35 2.01
N TYR A 20 16.49 1.64 2.38
CA TYR A 20 16.86 2.05 3.74
C TYR A 20 15.62 2.41 4.58
N LYS A 21 15.47 1.74 5.73
CA LYS A 21 14.37 1.96 6.71
C LYS A 21 14.20 3.43 7.16
N VAL A 22 15.24 4.24 7.02
CA VAL A 22 15.26 5.68 7.38
C VAL A 22 14.28 6.49 6.52
N PHE A 23 13.90 6.01 5.33
CA PHE A 23 13.02 6.75 4.42
C PHE A 23 11.57 6.86 4.93
N ALA A 24 11.07 5.95 5.76
CA ALA A 24 9.72 6.10 6.34
C ALA A 24 9.62 7.33 7.28
N THR A 25 10.68 7.61 8.03
CA THR A 25 10.77 8.81 8.90
C THR A 25 10.94 10.08 8.07
N ILE A 26 11.79 10.04 7.04
CA ILE A 26 11.96 11.14 6.08
C ILE A 26 10.64 11.43 5.35
N PHE A 27 9.83 10.41 5.06
CA PHE A 27 8.56 10.59 4.35
C PHE A 27 7.51 11.29 5.19
N ASN A 28 7.34 10.93 6.46
CA ASN A 28 6.46 11.69 7.37
C ASN A 28 6.96 13.13 7.55
N TYR A 29 8.27 13.35 7.55
CA TYR A 29 8.86 14.69 7.55
C TYR A 29 8.53 15.46 6.26
N LEU A 30 8.73 14.86 5.08
CA LEU A 30 8.38 15.44 3.77
C LEU A 30 6.88 15.71 3.65
N LEU A 31 6.02 14.80 4.13
CA LEU A 31 4.57 14.97 4.19
C LEU A 31 4.18 16.17 5.07
N SER A 32 4.92 16.42 6.15
CA SER A 32 4.63 17.50 7.10
C SER A 32 5.23 18.84 6.71
N HIS A 33 6.35 18.87 5.97
CA HIS A 33 7.11 20.10 5.70
C HIS A 33 7.30 20.42 4.21
N LEU A 34 7.22 19.42 3.32
CA LEU A 34 7.49 19.55 1.88
C LEU A 34 6.45 18.79 1.04
N SER A 35 5.18 19.04 1.34
CA SER A 35 4.01 18.40 0.72
C SER A 35 4.01 18.47 -0.81
N PHE A 36 4.56 19.53 -1.40
CA PHE A 36 4.74 19.65 -2.85
C PHE A 36 5.66 18.57 -3.44
N LEU A 37 6.81 18.28 -2.82
CA LEU A 37 7.72 17.24 -3.31
C LEU A 37 7.08 15.85 -3.23
N TYR A 38 6.25 15.62 -2.21
CA TYR A 38 5.48 14.39 -2.08
C TYR A 38 4.50 14.19 -3.24
N LEU A 39 3.90 15.28 -3.75
CA LEU A 39 2.97 15.25 -4.89
C LEU A 39 3.64 15.02 -6.26
N LEU A 40 4.96 15.16 -6.36
CA LEU A 40 5.71 14.92 -7.61
C LEU A 40 6.07 13.45 -7.84
N ARG A 41 5.70 12.55 -6.93
CA ARG A 41 6.02 11.13 -7.01
C ARG A 41 5.35 10.49 -8.23
N ARG A 42 6.09 9.64 -8.92
CA ARG A 42 5.58 8.88 -10.07
C ARG A 42 5.06 7.52 -9.61
N PRO A 43 3.84 7.12 -10.02
CA PRO A 43 3.29 5.83 -9.65
C PRO A 43 3.92 4.69 -10.47
N ASN A 44 3.85 3.48 -9.92
CA ASN A 44 4.20 2.25 -10.62
C ASN A 44 3.14 1.93 -11.67
N LYS A 45 3.40 2.31 -12.92
CA LYS A 45 2.47 2.15 -14.05
C LYS A 45 1.90 0.74 -14.21
N LYS A 46 2.71 -0.31 -13.96
CA LYS A 46 2.24 -1.71 -14.07
C LYS A 46 1.22 -2.04 -12.98
N LEU A 47 1.43 -1.53 -11.77
CA LEU A 47 0.51 -1.72 -10.67
C LEU A 47 -0.77 -0.91 -10.89
N VAL A 48 -0.68 0.33 -11.37
CA VAL A 48 -1.85 1.15 -11.72
C VAL A 48 -2.73 0.44 -12.76
N ALA A 49 -2.14 -0.04 -13.86
CA ALA A 49 -2.90 -0.79 -14.88
C ALA A 49 -3.54 -2.07 -14.35
N PHE A 50 -2.93 -2.71 -13.35
CA PHE A 50 -3.52 -3.87 -12.67
C PHE A 50 -4.71 -3.46 -11.79
N LEU A 51 -4.60 -2.35 -11.06
CA LEU A 51 -5.68 -1.80 -10.25
C LEU A 51 -6.88 -1.35 -11.09
N GLU A 52 -6.65 -0.72 -12.24
CA GLU A 52 -7.71 -0.37 -13.20
C GLU A 52 -8.47 -1.61 -13.65
N LYS A 53 -7.76 -2.66 -14.09
CA LYS A 53 -8.39 -3.93 -14.47
C LYS A 53 -9.16 -4.58 -13.32
N TRP A 54 -8.66 -4.46 -12.10
CA TRP A 54 -9.37 -4.96 -10.91
C TRP A 54 -10.69 -4.21 -10.68
N LYS A 55 -10.70 -2.88 -10.85
CA LYS A 55 -11.94 -2.09 -10.80
C LYS A 55 -12.91 -2.46 -11.91
N ASP A 56 -12.42 -2.63 -13.14
CA ASP A 56 -13.25 -3.01 -14.29
C ASP A 56 -13.96 -4.36 -14.08
N GLN A 57 -13.37 -5.24 -13.26
CA GLN A 57 -13.95 -6.52 -12.85
C GLN A 57 -14.90 -6.41 -11.63
N GLY A 58 -15.26 -5.20 -11.21
CA GLY A 58 -16.12 -4.97 -10.03
C GLY A 58 -15.41 -5.16 -8.69
N GLY A 59 -14.08 -5.19 -8.69
CA GLY A 59 -13.27 -5.28 -7.47
C GLY A 59 -13.30 -3.98 -6.64
N LYS A 60 -13.09 -4.12 -5.33
CA LYS A 60 -12.87 -3.00 -4.40
C LYS A 60 -11.37 -2.87 -4.11
N ILE A 61 -10.85 -1.65 -4.12
CA ILE A 61 -9.46 -1.31 -3.81
C ILE A 61 -9.42 -0.51 -2.52
N ILE A 62 -8.71 -1.04 -1.53
CA ILE A 62 -8.51 -0.42 -0.23
C ILE A 62 -7.03 -0.10 -0.10
N LEU A 63 -6.70 1.19 -0.01
CA LEU A 63 -5.34 1.64 0.25
C LEU A 63 -5.10 1.66 1.76
N VAL A 64 -4.07 0.94 2.22
CA VAL A 64 -3.68 0.96 3.64
C VAL A 64 -2.23 1.39 3.74
N SER A 65 -1.98 2.55 4.38
CA SER A 65 -0.64 3.11 4.54
C SER A 65 -0.37 3.46 6.01
N SER A 66 0.86 3.22 6.46
CA SER A 66 1.31 3.63 7.79
C SER A 66 1.54 5.14 7.94
N THR A 67 1.25 5.92 6.89
CA THR A 67 1.15 7.38 6.93
C THR A 67 0.12 7.83 7.96
N ASN A 68 0.42 8.90 8.70
CA ASN A 68 -0.51 9.42 9.71
C ASN A 68 -1.79 9.98 9.07
N LYS A 69 -2.94 9.74 9.72
CA LYS A 69 -4.27 10.15 9.24
C LYS A 69 -4.41 11.66 8.96
N GLN A 70 -3.65 12.50 9.64
CA GLN A 70 -3.60 13.95 9.37
C GLN A 70 -3.23 14.29 7.91
N HIS A 71 -2.54 13.38 7.20
CA HIS A 71 -2.14 13.56 5.80
C HIS A 71 -3.15 12.99 4.80
N TYR A 72 -4.36 12.61 5.24
CA TYR A 72 -5.40 12.01 4.39
C TYR A 72 -5.65 12.82 3.10
N SER A 73 -5.87 14.13 3.23
CA SER A 73 -6.14 15.01 2.07
C SER A 73 -4.99 15.03 1.08
N LEU A 74 -3.74 14.95 1.56
CA LEU A 74 -2.55 14.92 0.73
C LEU A 74 -2.44 13.59 -0.03
N VAL A 75 -2.68 12.46 0.64
CA VAL A 75 -2.71 11.12 0.02
C VAL A 75 -3.82 11.06 -1.03
N LYS A 76 -5.04 11.49 -0.69
CA LYS A 76 -6.17 11.51 -1.62
C LYS A 76 -5.86 12.36 -2.86
N THR A 77 -5.23 13.53 -2.67
CA THR A 77 -4.80 14.40 -3.77
C THR A 77 -3.75 13.73 -4.66
N LEU A 78 -2.77 13.03 -4.06
CA LEU A 78 -1.75 12.29 -4.82
C LEU A 78 -2.38 11.20 -5.69
N LEU A 79 -3.30 10.40 -5.13
CA LEU A 79 -3.99 9.33 -5.87
C LEU A 79 -4.81 9.90 -7.02
N SER A 80 -5.58 10.96 -6.77
CA SER A 80 -6.40 11.62 -7.79
C SER A 80 -5.55 12.20 -8.93
N LYS A 81 -4.48 12.94 -8.62
CA LYS A 81 -3.55 13.48 -9.63
C LYS A 81 -2.88 12.38 -10.44
N SER A 82 -2.68 11.21 -9.84
CA SER A 82 -2.05 10.06 -10.47
C SER A 82 -3.03 9.16 -11.24
N GLY A 83 -4.33 9.48 -11.22
CA GLY A 83 -5.38 8.66 -11.85
C GLY A 83 -5.55 7.28 -11.22
N ILE A 84 -5.13 7.08 -9.96
CA ILE A 84 -5.17 5.76 -9.32
C ILE A 84 -6.57 5.53 -8.74
N PRO A 85 -7.29 4.48 -9.16
CA PRO A 85 -8.57 4.15 -8.57
C PRO A 85 -8.39 3.65 -7.13
N CYS A 86 -9.23 4.14 -6.23
CA CYS A 86 -9.22 3.77 -4.83
C CYS A 86 -10.61 3.99 -4.23
N ASP A 87 -11.19 2.97 -3.61
CA ASP A 87 -12.52 3.05 -2.99
C ASP A 87 -12.43 3.54 -1.54
N GLU A 88 -11.34 3.18 -0.85
CA GLU A 88 -11.17 3.45 0.57
C GLU A 88 -9.70 3.68 0.92
N ILE A 89 -9.41 4.67 1.78
CA ILE A 89 -8.07 5.00 2.25
C ILE A 89 -8.05 4.87 3.77
N ILE A 90 -7.28 3.92 4.28
CA ILE A 90 -7.09 3.67 5.71
C ILE A 90 -5.66 4.08 6.09
N LEU A 91 -5.58 5.07 6.97
CA LEU A 91 -4.31 5.64 7.44
C LEU A 91 -4.14 5.42 8.94
N LYS A 92 -2.91 5.50 9.41
CA LYS A 92 -2.58 5.25 10.81
C LYS A 92 -3.06 6.39 11.72
N GLU A 93 -3.87 6.04 12.72
CA GLU A 93 -4.43 7.00 13.70
C GLU A 93 -3.63 7.06 15.00
N LYS A 94 -3.21 5.90 15.50
CA LYS A 94 -2.55 5.75 16.80
C LYS A 94 -1.03 5.64 16.63
N PRO A 95 -0.23 5.93 17.67
CA PRO A 95 1.20 5.65 17.68
C PRO A 95 1.49 4.16 17.83
N THR A 96 0.98 3.33 16.91
CA THR A 96 1.32 1.91 16.79
C THR A 96 2.44 1.73 15.79
N THR A 97 3.10 0.56 15.82
CA THR A 97 4.09 0.25 14.80
C THR A 97 3.42 0.08 13.44
N PRO A 98 4.10 0.40 12.32
CA PRO A 98 3.58 0.17 10.97
C PRO A 98 3.04 -1.25 10.74
N LEU A 99 3.74 -2.25 11.29
CA LEU A 99 3.40 -3.66 11.15
C LEU A 99 2.12 -4.02 11.91
N GLU A 100 1.99 -3.59 13.17
CA GLU A 100 0.78 -3.83 13.98
C GLU A 100 -0.43 -3.18 13.34
N PHE A 101 -0.34 -1.90 12.99
CA PHE A 101 -1.43 -1.18 12.33
C PHE A 101 -1.93 -1.90 11.06
N LYS A 102 -1.00 -2.33 10.20
CA LYS A 102 -1.35 -3.02 8.96
C LYS A 102 -1.97 -4.39 9.25
N LEU A 103 -1.43 -5.16 10.20
CA LEU A 103 -2.02 -6.45 10.57
C LEU A 103 -3.44 -6.29 11.10
N ASP A 104 -3.66 -5.36 12.04
CA ASP A 104 -5.00 -5.06 12.59
C ASP A 104 -5.99 -4.71 11.47
N THR A 105 -5.58 -3.87 10.52
CA THR A 105 -6.41 -3.51 9.37
C THR A 105 -6.71 -4.71 8.48
N LEU A 106 -5.70 -5.55 8.20
CA LEU A 106 -5.87 -6.75 7.40
C LEU A 106 -6.81 -7.76 8.05
N PHE A 107 -6.80 -7.90 9.37
CA PHE A 107 -7.76 -8.75 10.09
C PHE A 107 -9.19 -8.26 9.92
N GLN A 108 -9.41 -6.95 10.00
CA GLN A 108 -10.74 -6.34 9.88
C GLN A 108 -11.29 -6.43 8.45
N VAL A 109 -10.45 -6.13 7.46
CA VAL A 109 -10.83 -6.12 6.05
C VAL A 109 -10.88 -7.55 5.48
N SER A 110 -9.98 -8.43 5.90
CA SER A 110 -9.82 -9.80 5.38
C SER A 110 -9.77 -9.86 3.83
N PRO A 111 -8.87 -9.09 3.18
CA PRO A 111 -8.85 -8.97 1.72
C PRO A 111 -8.49 -10.30 1.04
N ALA A 112 -8.92 -10.45 -0.22
CA ALA A 112 -8.56 -11.61 -1.04
C ALA A 112 -7.13 -11.52 -1.58
N ILE A 113 -6.66 -10.29 -1.83
CA ILE A 113 -5.32 -10.00 -2.35
C ILE A 113 -4.71 -8.86 -1.53
N ILE A 114 -3.42 -8.97 -1.24
CA ILE A 114 -2.62 -7.94 -0.55
C ILE A 114 -1.40 -7.64 -1.41
N ILE A 115 -1.14 -6.38 -1.71
CA ILE A 115 0.07 -5.93 -2.42
C ILE A 115 0.85 -4.97 -1.52
N ASP A 116 2.06 -5.39 -1.11
CA ASP A 116 2.87 -4.65 -0.12
C ASP A 116 4.38 -4.87 -0.37
N ASP A 117 5.21 -3.88 -0.09
CA ASP A 117 6.66 -3.98 -0.22
C ASP A 117 7.30 -4.71 0.98
N ASP A 118 6.66 -4.70 2.16
CA ASP A 118 7.10 -5.43 3.34
C ASP A 118 6.70 -6.91 3.29
N ARG A 119 7.61 -7.74 2.76
CA ARG A 119 7.46 -9.20 2.74
C ARG A 119 7.17 -9.80 4.13
N ARG A 120 7.62 -9.18 5.23
CA ARG A 120 7.42 -9.72 6.58
C ARG A 120 5.97 -9.63 7.01
N LEU A 121 5.27 -8.56 6.62
CA LEU A 121 3.83 -8.43 6.81
C LEU A 121 3.10 -9.60 6.14
N LEU A 122 3.37 -9.81 4.85
CA LEU A 122 2.72 -10.88 4.08
C LEU A 122 3.00 -12.27 4.64
N LYS A 123 4.25 -12.53 5.06
CA LYS A 123 4.60 -13.80 5.72
C LYS A 123 3.82 -14.02 7.01
N LYS A 124 3.73 -13.01 7.88
CA LYS A 124 2.95 -13.11 9.13
C LYS A 124 1.48 -13.36 8.85
N TYR A 125 0.89 -12.60 7.92
CA TYR A 125 -0.51 -12.78 7.54
C TYR A 125 -0.77 -14.17 6.94
N SER A 126 0.12 -14.64 6.06
CA SER A 126 0.02 -15.96 5.43
C SER A 126 0.12 -17.13 6.41
N LEU A 127 0.89 -16.98 7.51
CA LEU A 127 0.95 -18.01 8.56
C LEU A 127 -0.39 -18.18 9.28
N LEU A 128 -1.22 -17.14 9.32
CA LEU A 128 -2.49 -17.14 10.03
C LEU A 128 -3.67 -17.54 9.13
N PHE A 129 -3.64 -17.18 7.85
CA PHE A 129 -4.77 -17.34 6.93
C PHE A 129 -4.49 -18.23 5.71
N GLY A 130 -3.33 -18.87 5.64
CA GLY A 130 -2.88 -19.57 4.43
C GLY A 130 -2.57 -18.59 3.29
N GLY A 131 -2.57 -19.06 2.05
CA GLY A 131 -2.33 -18.23 0.85
C GLY A 131 -0.91 -18.32 0.28
N LYS A 132 -0.74 -17.74 -0.90
CA LYS A 132 0.50 -17.80 -1.69
C LYS A 132 1.15 -16.42 -1.77
N ILE A 133 2.46 -16.35 -1.49
CA ILE A 133 3.24 -15.12 -1.63
C ILE A 133 4.09 -15.20 -2.90
N ARG A 134 3.97 -14.20 -3.77
CA ARG A 134 4.76 -14.06 -4.99
C ARG A 134 5.25 -12.64 -5.20
N LYS A 135 6.17 -12.44 -6.13
CA LYS A 135 6.57 -11.11 -6.59
C LYS A 135 5.58 -10.60 -7.64
N PHE A 136 5.15 -9.34 -7.52
CA PHE A 136 4.34 -8.68 -8.56
C PHE A 136 5.14 -8.48 -9.85
N SER A 137 6.42 -8.12 -9.71
CA SER A 137 7.40 -8.11 -10.80
C SER A 137 8.80 -8.33 -10.22
N PHE A 138 9.80 -8.57 -11.09
CA PHE A 138 11.16 -8.92 -10.66
C PHE A 138 11.76 -7.97 -9.61
N PHE A 139 11.52 -6.66 -9.76
CA PHE A 139 11.92 -5.63 -8.78
C PHE A 139 10.73 -4.99 -8.04
N GLY A 140 9.53 -5.57 -8.17
CA GLY A 140 8.29 -4.99 -7.66
C GLY A 140 7.95 -5.37 -6.21
N PRO A 141 6.79 -4.90 -5.73
CA PRO A 141 6.25 -5.31 -4.44
C PRO A 141 5.91 -6.80 -4.41
N TRP A 142 5.60 -7.29 -3.23
CA TRP A 142 5.11 -8.64 -3.03
C TRP A 142 3.58 -8.66 -3.10
N VAL A 143 3.05 -9.78 -3.55
CA VAL A 143 1.62 -10.06 -3.59
C VAL A 143 1.37 -11.27 -2.71
N TRP A 144 0.38 -11.19 -1.85
CA TRP A 144 -0.22 -12.35 -1.20
C TRP A 144 -1.63 -12.54 -1.76
N GLU A 145 -1.99 -13.78 -2.04
CA GLU A 145 -3.30 -14.18 -2.55
C GLU A 145 -3.86 -15.29 -1.67
N LYS A 146 -5.12 -15.12 -1.24
CA LYS A 146 -5.83 -16.13 -0.45
C LYS A 146 -5.92 -17.44 -1.25
N SER A 147 -5.64 -18.56 -0.59
CA SER A 147 -5.87 -19.87 -1.21
C SER A 147 -7.37 -20.08 -1.42
N ALA A 148 -7.77 -20.60 -2.59
CA ALA A 148 -9.12 -21.11 -2.77
C ALA A 148 -9.33 -22.25 -1.77
N SER A 149 -10.28 -22.07 -0.87
CA SER A 149 -10.81 -23.10 0.04
C SER A 149 -11.75 -24.02 -0.72
#